data_AF-A0AA42B4R8-F1
#
_entry.id   AF-A0AA42B4R8-F1
#
_cell.length_a   1.000
_cell.length_b   1.000
_cell.length_c   1.000
_cell.angle_alpha   90.00
_cell.angle_beta   90.00
_cell.angle_gamma   90.00
#
_symmetry.space_group_name_H-M   'P 1'
#
loop_
_entity.id
_entity.type
_entity.pdbx_description
1 polymer ?
#
loop_
_entity_poly.entity_id
_entity_poly.type
_entity_poly.pdbx_seq_one_letter_code
_entity_poly.pdbx_strand_id
1 'polypeptide(L)'
;MVLVPTPRNYSCYFLIIRAQSMFLALQSARKLEAQLDEHMNSYRRLVSTKDDGTQAELDSAIDRLLKQLKQVNTQMQAWVTSGGLETYSHTLTRHMEILEDLNQEFYRLRSSIRAKQEHASLLEDFREFDRTRLDLEEGGGGSQEQALLKEHASISRNTGQVRVWESCFLCS
;
A
#
# COMPACT_ATOMS: atom_id res chain seq x y z
N MET A 1 12.30 -17.44 66.82
CA MET A 1 13.28 -17.06 65.79
C MET A 1 12.53 -16.48 64.60
N VAL A 2 12.46 -15.15 64.50
CA VAL A 2 11.94 -14.48 63.30
C VAL A 2 13.06 -14.51 62.28
N LEU A 3 12.91 -15.27 61.18
CA LEU A 3 13.85 -15.21 60.06
C LEU A 3 13.76 -13.82 59.44
N VAL A 4 14.72 -12.95 59.78
CA VAL A 4 14.90 -11.67 59.10
C VAL A 4 15.39 -11.97 57.68
N PRO A 5 14.64 -11.63 56.62
CA PRO A 5 15.06 -11.95 55.26
C PRO A 5 16.29 -11.12 54.90
N THR A 6 17.37 -11.79 54.50
CA THR A 6 18.63 -11.15 54.15
C THR A 6 18.53 -10.40 52.81
N PRO A 7 19.23 -9.26 52.64
CA PRO A 7 19.13 -8.40 51.45
C PRO A 7 19.49 -9.09 50.12
N ARG A 8 20.24 -10.20 50.16
CA ARG A 8 20.58 -11.00 48.96
C ARG A 8 19.37 -11.70 48.35
N ASN A 9 18.39 -12.11 49.16
CA ASN A 9 17.19 -12.79 48.64
C ASN A 9 16.33 -11.83 47.80
N TYR A 10 16.12 -10.60 48.28
CA TYR A 10 15.35 -9.58 47.54
C TYR A 10 15.98 -9.23 46.19
N SER A 11 17.31 -9.20 46.11
CA SER A 11 18.03 -8.95 44.86
C SER A 11 17.83 -10.08 43.84
N CYS A 12 17.92 -11.35 44.26
CA CYS A 12 17.66 -12.49 43.36
C CYS A 12 16.21 -12.57 42.89
N TYR A 13 15.23 -12.40 43.79
CA TYR A 13 13.81 -12.40 43.40
C TYR A 13 13.48 -11.26 42.44
N PHE A 14 14.04 -10.07 42.67
CA PHE A 14 13.92 -8.95 41.75
C PHE A 14 14.46 -9.34 40.37
N LEU A 15 15.71 -9.83 40.28
CA LEU A 15 16.34 -10.26 39.02
C LEU A 15 15.57 -11.36 38.28
N ILE A 16 14.93 -12.29 38.99
CA ILE A 16 14.10 -13.35 38.38
C ILE A 16 12.80 -12.76 37.80
N ILE A 17 12.09 -11.94 38.57
CA ILE A 17 10.88 -11.23 38.09
C ILE A 17 11.23 -10.37 36.88
N ARG A 18 12.41 -9.75 36.94
CA ARG A 18 12.96 -8.92 35.88
C ARG A 18 13.20 -9.69 34.59
N ALA A 19 13.90 -10.82 34.67
CA ALA A 19 14.16 -11.69 33.52
C ALA A 19 12.86 -12.26 32.92
N GLN A 20 11.91 -12.67 33.77
CA GLN A 20 10.60 -13.17 33.34
C GLN A 20 9.81 -12.10 32.57
N SER A 21 9.82 -10.85 33.05
CA SER A 21 9.15 -9.73 32.38
C SER A 21 9.75 -9.45 30.99
N MET A 22 11.07 -9.48 30.86
CA MET A 22 11.74 -9.32 29.55
C MET A 22 11.37 -10.45 28.58
N PHE A 23 11.38 -11.69 29.05
CA PHE A 23 11.00 -12.84 28.22
C PHE A 23 9.57 -12.73 27.70
N LEU A 24 8.63 -12.35 28.57
CA LEU A 24 7.23 -12.14 28.19
C LEU A 24 7.05 -11.00 27.18
N ALA A 25 7.82 -9.91 27.33
CA ALA A 25 7.81 -8.81 26.36
C ALA A 25 8.26 -9.30 24.97
N LEU A 26 9.34 -10.08 24.89
CA LEU A 26 9.87 -10.60 23.62
C LEU A 26 8.89 -11.55 22.93
N GLN A 27 8.26 -12.43 23.71
CA GLN A 27 7.22 -13.32 23.20
C GLN A 27 6.03 -12.52 22.66
N SER A 28 5.64 -11.43 23.35
CA SER A 28 4.55 -10.56 22.93
C SER A 28 4.87 -9.81 21.65
N ALA A 29 6.10 -9.27 21.52
CA ALA A 29 6.54 -8.58 20.30
C ALA A 29 6.45 -9.50 19.07
N ARG A 30 7.02 -10.72 19.15
CA ARG A 30 6.94 -11.71 18.07
C ARG A 30 5.51 -12.06 17.67
N LYS A 31 4.61 -12.16 18.65
CA LYS A 31 3.18 -12.43 18.39
C LYS A 31 2.50 -11.25 17.69
N LEU A 32 2.86 -10.02 18.05
CA LEU A 32 2.32 -8.82 17.41
C LEU A 32 2.85 -8.67 15.98
N GLU A 33 4.13 -8.93 15.75
CA GLU A 33 4.76 -8.95 14.43
C GLU A 33 4.06 -9.95 13.49
N ALA A 34 3.83 -11.18 13.95
CA ALA A 34 3.14 -12.19 13.14
C ALA A 34 1.70 -11.76 12.74
N GLN A 35 0.96 -11.14 13.66
CA GLN A 35 -0.37 -10.60 13.35
C GLN A 35 -0.29 -9.42 12.38
N LEU A 36 0.70 -8.55 12.55
CA LEU A 36 0.98 -7.45 11.62
C LEU A 36 1.24 -7.96 10.21
N ASP A 37 2.08 -8.98 10.05
CA ASP A 37 2.36 -9.59 8.75
C ASP A 37 1.11 -10.15 8.08
N GLU A 38 0.21 -10.78 8.84
CA GLU A 38 -1.06 -11.30 8.32
C GLU A 38 -1.98 -10.18 7.82
N HIS A 39 -2.17 -9.12 8.62
CA HIS A 39 -2.97 -7.97 8.22
C HIS A 39 -2.35 -7.22 7.05
N MET A 40 -1.03 -7.04 7.02
CA MET A 40 -0.29 -6.42 5.93
C MET A 40 -0.40 -7.23 4.64
N ASN A 41 -0.37 -8.56 4.71
CA ASN A 41 -0.64 -9.43 3.57
C ASN A 41 -2.07 -9.26 3.02
N SER A 42 -3.06 -9.16 3.90
CA SER A 42 -4.44 -8.89 3.50
C SER A 42 -4.58 -7.50 2.89
N TYR A 43 -3.88 -6.51 3.43
CA TYR A 43 -3.83 -5.16 2.89
C TYR A 43 -3.16 -5.10 1.51
N ARG A 44 -2.06 -5.85 1.30
CA ARG A 44 -1.42 -6.02 -0.02
C ARG A 44 -2.37 -6.61 -1.06
N ARG A 45 -3.24 -7.55 -0.65
CA ARG A 45 -4.28 -8.09 -1.53
C ARG A 45 -5.32 -7.04 -1.87
N LEU A 46 -5.76 -6.25 -0.89
CA LEU A 46 -6.70 -5.14 -1.09
C LEU A 46 -6.17 -4.10 -2.08
N VAL A 47 -4.85 -3.80 -2.05
CA VAL A 47 -4.22 -2.94 -3.06
C VAL A 47 -4.42 -3.49 -4.48
N SER A 48 -4.49 -4.81 -4.66
CA SER A 48 -4.60 -5.46 -5.97
C SER A 48 -6.05 -5.65 -6.43
N THR A 49 -7.00 -5.75 -5.50
CA THR A 49 -8.43 -5.98 -5.77
C THR A 49 -9.21 -4.66 -5.70
N LYS A 50 -10.49 -4.68 -6.10
CA LYS A 50 -11.38 -3.53 -5.90
C LYS A 50 -11.63 -3.34 -4.39
N ASP A 51 -11.78 -2.08 -3.97
CA ASP A 51 -12.05 -1.73 -2.58
C ASP A 51 -13.48 -2.14 -2.18
N ASP A 52 -13.59 -2.99 -1.16
CA ASP A 52 -14.86 -3.53 -0.65
C ASP A 52 -15.26 -2.88 0.71
N GLY A 53 -14.64 -1.75 1.08
CA GLY A 53 -14.89 -1.06 2.36
C GLY A 53 -14.19 -1.69 3.58
N THR A 54 -13.46 -2.78 3.37
CA THR A 54 -12.62 -3.44 4.38
C THR A 54 -11.33 -2.67 4.68
N GLN A 55 -10.98 -1.68 3.84
CA GLN A 55 -9.77 -0.86 4.00
C GLN A 55 -9.69 -0.19 5.38
N ALA A 56 -10.74 0.49 5.81
CA ALA A 56 -10.73 1.30 7.03
C ALA A 56 -10.61 0.43 8.30
N GLU A 57 -11.20 -0.77 8.27
CA GLU A 57 -11.07 -1.76 9.35
C GLU A 57 -9.64 -2.28 9.44
N LEU A 58 -9.03 -2.66 8.31
CA LEU A 58 -7.64 -3.10 8.26
C LEU A 58 -6.67 -1.98 8.66
N ASP A 59 -6.88 -0.75 8.19
CA ASP A 59 -6.10 0.43 8.57
C ASP A 59 -6.10 0.57 10.11
N SER A 60 -7.30 0.57 10.71
CA SER A 60 -7.45 0.73 12.17
C SER A 60 -6.83 -0.43 12.95
N ALA A 61 -6.94 -1.67 12.44
CA ALA A 61 -6.34 -2.85 13.05
C ALA A 61 -4.81 -2.79 13.02
N ILE A 62 -4.21 -2.45 11.87
CA ILE A 62 -2.76 -2.31 11.70
C ILE A 62 -2.23 -1.18 12.59
N ASP A 63 -2.88 0.00 12.60
CA ASP A 63 -2.51 1.13 13.46
C ASP A 63 -2.49 0.75 14.94
N ARG A 64 -3.50 -0.02 15.39
CA ARG A 64 -3.58 -0.52 16.77
C ARG A 64 -2.43 -1.48 17.08
N LEU A 65 -2.14 -2.42 16.20
CA LEU A 65 -1.06 -3.40 16.40
C LEU A 65 0.31 -2.74 16.41
N LEU A 66 0.57 -1.77 15.52
CA LEU A 66 1.82 -0.98 15.50
C LEU A 66 2.02 -0.22 16.83
N LYS A 67 0.95 0.39 17.37
CA LYS A 67 0.99 1.07 18.66
C LYS A 67 1.29 0.11 19.82
N GLN A 68 0.71 -1.08 19.80
CA GLN A 68 0.99 -2.11 20.81
C GLN A 68 2.44 -2.61 20.72
N LEU A 69 2.96 -2.85 19.52
CA LEU A 69 4.34 -3.28 19.32
C LEU A 69 5.32 -2.21 19.80
N LYS A 70 5.05 -0.93 19.48
CA LYS A 70 5.82 0.21 20.00
C LYS A 70 5.83 0.27 21.52
N GLN A 71 4.67 0.04 22.16
CA GLN A 71 4.57 0.01 23.62
C GLN A 71 5.43 -1.10 24.23
N VAL A 72 5.37 -2.32 23.66
CA VAL A 72 6.18 -3.46 24.10
C VAL A 72 7.68 -3.18 23.91
N ASN A 73 8.08 -2.60 22.78
CA ASN A 73 9.48 -2.20 22.54
C ASN A 73 9.95 -1.12 23.52
N THR A 74 9.08 -0.17 23.88
CA THR A 74 9.39 0.86 24.90
C THR A 74 9.59 0.23 26.28
N GLN A 75 8.80 -0.78 26.63
CA GLN A 75 9.00 -1.53 27.88
C GLN A 75 10.36 -2.23 27.88
N MET A 76 10.71 -2.93 26.80
CA MET A 76 12.03 -3.54 26.63
C MET A 76 13.17 -2.51 26.68
N GLN A 77 12.96 -1.30 26.18
CA GLN A 77 13.95 -0.23 26.25
C GLN A 77 14.17 0.22 27.70
N ALA A 78 13.11 0.41 28.49
CA ALA A 78 13.23 0.72 29.91
C ALA A 78 13.99 -0.39 30.67
N TRP A 79 13.81 -1.65 30.24
CA TRP A 79 14.57 -2.79 30.76
C TRP A 79 16.06 -2.70 30.46
N VAL A 80 16.44 -2.46 29.20
CA VAL A 80 17.84 -2.34 28.79
C VAL A 80 18.53 -1.18 29.52
N THR A 81 17.89 -0.01 29.57
CA THR A 81 18.44 1.21 30.20
C THR A 81 18.66 1.06 31.71
N SER A 82 17.89 0.21 32.39
CA SER A 82 17.97 0.02 33.85
C SER A 82 18.94 -1.09 34.28
N GLY A 83 19.93 -1.40 33.44
CA GLY A 83 20.98 -2.38 33.71
C GLY A 83 20.67 -3.79 33.20
N GLY A 84 19.98 -3.89 32.06
CA GLY A 84 19.74 -5.18 31.38
C GLY A 84 21.02 -5.80 30.81
N LEU A 85 20.97 -7.11 30.54
CA LEU A 85 22.08 -7.82 29.89
C LEU A 85 22.24 -7.34 28.44
N GLU A 86 23.49 -7.13 28.00
CA GLU A 86 23.81 -6.60 26.66
C GLU A 86 23.23 -7.41 25.49
N THR A 87 23.04 -8.72 25.66
CA THR A 87 22.41 -9.58 24.65
C THR A 87 20.99 -9.16 24.29
N TYR A 88 20.26 -8.53 25.22
CA TYR A 88 18.93 -8.01 24.97
C TYR A 88 18.95 -6.65 24.27
N SER A 89 20.04 -5.89 24.36
CA SER A 89 20.20 -4.63 23.62
C SER A 89 20.15 -4.87 22.12
N HIS A 90 20.88 -5.88 21.62
CA HIS A 90 20.84 -6.25 20.20
C HIS A 90 19.46 -6.72 19.77
N THR A 91 18.81 -7.55 20.59
CA THR A 91 17.46 -8.06 20.30
C THR A 91 16.44 -6.92 20.26
N LEU A 92 16.53 -5.96 21.17
CA LEU A 92 15.70 -4.76 21.18
C LEU A 92 15.94 -3.92 19.92
N THR A 93 17.20 -3.66 19.54
CA THR A 93 17.52 -2.94 18.30
C THR A 93 16.81 -3.59 17.11
N ARG A 94 16.87 -4.91 17.00
CA ARG A 94 16.18 -5.63 15.92
C ARG A 94 14.67 -5.43 15.93
N HIS A 95 14.03 -5.51 17.09
CA HIS A 95 12.59 -5.27 17.22
C HIS A 95 12.19 -3.82 16.90
N MET A 96 13.07 -2.86 17.17
CA MET A 96 12.86 -1.46 16.76
C MET A 96 12.95 -1.29 15.24
N GLU A 97 13.95 -1.90 14.60
CA GLU A 97 14.08 -1.90 13.14
C GLU A 97 12.85 -2.53 12.46
N ILE A 98 12.40 -3.70 12.94
CA ILE A 98 11.20 -4.37 12.40
C ILE A 98 9.97 -3.46 12.53
N LEU A 99 9.80 -2.77 13.67
CA LEU A 99 8.69 -1.83 13.84
C LEU A 99 8.78 -0.68 12.82
N GLU A 100 9.97 -0.15 12.56
CA GLU A 100 10.16 0.90 11.57
C GLU A 100 9.85 0.42 10.15
N ASP A 101 10.39 -0.74 9.76
CA ASP A 101 10.14 -1.38 8.46
C ASP A 101 8.65 -1.60 8.22
N LEU A 102 7.93 -2.16 9.21
CA LEU A 102 6.49 -2.40 9.14
C LEU A 102 5.69 -1.10 9.00
N ASN A 103 6.09 -0.06 9.74
CA ASN A 103 5.42 1.23 9.70
C ASN A 103 5.61 1.90 8.34
N GLN A 104 6.85 1.90 7.81
CA GLN A 104 7.14 2.41 6.47
C GLN A 104 6.36 1.64 5.39
N GLU A 105 6.31 0.32 5.50
CA GLU A 105 5.56 -0.49 4.54
C GLU A 105 4.07 -0.16 4.58
N PHE A 106 3.48 0.01 5.77
CA PHE A 106 2.06 0.34 5.92
C PHE A 106 1.72 1.65 5.21
N TYR A 107 2.51 2.71 5.43
CA TYR A 107 2.31 3.97 4.73
C TYR A 107 2.48 3.85 3.22
N ARG A 108 3.45 3.06 2.76
CA ARG A 108 3.65 2.77 1.33
C ARG A 108 2.41 2.11 0.72
N LEU A 109 1.85 1.10 1.39
CA LEU A 109 0.64 0.41 0.90
C LEU A 109 -0.56 1.35 0.90
N ARG A 110 -0.78 2.11 1.98
CA ARG A 110 -1.88 3.07 2.08
C ARG A 110 -1.84 4.13 0.98
N SER A 111 -0.65 4.65 0.68
CA SER A 111 -0.45 5.56 -0.46
C SER A 111 -0.76 4.89 -1.80
N SER A 112 -0.41 3.62 -1.96
CA SER A 112 -0.67 2.86 -3.19
C SER A 112 -2.18 2.67 -3.44
N ILE A 113 -2.96 2.35 -2.39
CA ILE A 113 -4.43 2.28 -2.51
C ILE A 113 -5.00 3.63 -2.93
N ARG A 114 -4.59 4.71 -2.25
CA ARG A 114 -5.08 6.05 -2.56
C ARG A 114 -4.81 6.45 -4.02
N ALA A 115 -3.60 6.20 -4.53
CA ALA A 115 -3.27 6.48 -5.92
C ALA A 115 -4.15 5.70 -6.92
N LYS A 116 -4.50 4.44 -6.59
CA LYS A 116 -5.42 3.65 -7.41
C LYS A 116 -6.86 4.13 -7.35
N GLN A 117 -7.33 4.56 -6.18
CA GLN A 117 -8.65 5.17 -6.01
C GLN A 117 -8.76 6.47 -6.81
N GLU A 118 -7.74 7.33 -6.73
CA GLU A 118 -7.67 8.57 -7.52
C GLU A 118 -7.70 8.29 -9.03
N HIS A 119 -6.95 7.29 -9.50
CA HIS A 119 -6.99 6.88 -10.91
C HIS A 119 -8.35 6.31 -11.33
N ALA A 120 -9.01 5.53 -10.48
CA ALA A 120 -10.33 4.98 -10.74
C ALA A 120 -11.40 6.10 -10.82
N SER A 121 -11.36 7.07 -9.90
CA SER A 121 -12.25 8.23 -9.90
C SER A 121 -12.11 9.05 -11.18
N LEU A 122 -10.88 9.33 -11.62
CA LEU A 122 -10.66 10.05 -12.88
C LEU A 122 -11.25 9.31 -14.10
N LEU A 123 -11.08 7.98 -14.17
CA LEU A 123 -11.66 7.18 -15.25
C LEU A 123 -13.20 7.15 -15.20
N GLU A 124 -13.78 7.21 -14.00
CA GLU A 124 -15.23 7.32 -13.82
C GLU A 124 -15.75 8.65 -14.38
N ASP A 125 -15.07 9.77 -14.08
CA ASP A 125 -15.39 11.10 -14.62
C ASP A 125 -15.33 11.13 -16.16
N PHE A 126 -14.31 10.50 -16.77
CA PHE A 126 -14.21 10.39 -18.23
C PHE A 126 -15.35 9.57 -18.85
N ARG A 127 -15.75 8.47 -18.20
CA ARG A 127 -16.89 7.66 -18.66
C ARG A 127 -18.22 8.41 -18.55
N GLU A 128 -18.40 9.19 -17.49
CA GLU A 128 -19.58 10.03 -17.32
C GLU A 128 -19.63 11.14 -18.38
N PHE A 129 -18.49 11.74 -18.73
CA PHE A 129 -18.39 12.69 -19.83
C PHE A 129 -18.79 12.08 -21.18
N ASP A 130 -18.32 10.88 -21.52
CA ASP A 130 -18.74 10.19 -22.75
C ASP A 130 -20.23 9.86 -22.76
N ARG A 131 -20.78 9.43 -21.62
CA ARG A 131 -22.21 9.09 -21.49
C ARG A 131 -23.10 10.32 -21.65
N THR A 132 -22.75 11.42 -20.99
CA THR A 132 -23.50 12.68 -21.10
C THR A 132 -23.43 13.27 -22.51
N ARG A 133 -22.34 13.05 -23.25
CA ARG A 133 -22.25 13.42 -24.68
C ARG A 133 -23.19 12.60 -25.56
N LEU A 134 -23.24 11.28 -25.35
CA LEU A 134 -24.15 10.38 -26.08
C LEU A 134 -25.63 10.71 -25.78
N ASP A 135 -25.97 11.00 -24.52
CA ASP A 135 -27.33 11.41 -24.14
C ASP A 135 -27.75 12.77 -24.77
N LEU A 136 -26.79 13.69 -25.00
CA LEU A 136 -27.04 14.94 -25.73
C LEU A 136 -27.25 14.72 -27.24
N GLU A 137 -26.54 13.77 -27.85
CA GLU A 137 -26.70 13.44 -29.28
C GLU A 137 -28.01 12.66 -29.55
N GLU A 138 -28.47 11.82 -28.62
CA GLU A 138 -29.74 11.09 -28.74
C GLU A 138 -30.99 11.99 -28.54
N GLY A 139 -30.83 13.14 -27.87
CA GLY A 139 -31.89 14.15 -27.70
C GLY A 139 -32.03 15.18 -28.85
N GLY A 140 -31.10 15.25 -29.80
CA GLY A 140 -31.12 16.35 -30.79
C GLY A 140 -30.25 16.24 -32.06
N GLY A 141 -29.55 15.13 -32.32
CA GLY A 141 -28.44 15.12 -33.29
C GLY A 141 -28.53 14.20 -34.51
N GLY A 142 -29.59 13.40 -34.67
CA GLY A 142 -29.63 12.29 -35.65
C GLY A 142 -29.56 12.62 -37.16
N SER A 143 -29.23 13.85 -37.58
CA SER A 143 -29.32 14.29 -38.98
C SER A 143 -27.98 14.74 -39.60
N GLN A 144 -26.96 15.11 -38.81
CA GLN A 144 -25.79 15.79 -39.36
C GLN A 144 -24.62 14.85 -39.72
N GLU A 145 -24.43 13.73 -39.02
CA GLU A 145 -23.33 12.79 -39.30
C GLU A 145 -23.56 11.94 -40.56
N GLN A 146 -24.82 11.66 -40.93
CA GLN A 146 -25.13 10.92 -42.16
C GLN A 146 -24.82 11.71 -43.44
N ALA A 147 -24.66 13.04 -43.36
CA ALA A 147 -24.29 13.88 -44.50
C ALA A 147 -22.78 13.84 -44.77
N LEU A 148 -21.94 13.76 -43.73
CA LEU A 148 -20.48 13.79 -43.86
C LEU A 148 -19.89 12.47 -44.39
N LEU A 149 -20.51 11.34 -44.05
CA LEU A 149 -20.09 10.03 -44.56
C LEU A 149 -20.44 9.80 -46.03
N LYS A 150 -21.31 10.62 -46.63
CA LYS A 150 -21.73 10.50 -48.03
C LYS A 150 -20.86 11.27 -49.01
N GLU A 151 -20.09 12.24 -48.54
CA GLU A 151 -19.20 13.05 -49.41
C GLU A 151 -17.89 12.32 -49.78
N HIS A 152 -17.42 11.39 -48.95
CA HIS A 152 -16.18 10.65 -49.23
C HIS A 152 -16.33 9.49 -50.24
N ALA A 153 -17.56 9.05 -50.53
CA ALA A 153 -17.80 7.93 -51.44
C ALA A 153 -17.78 8.32 -52.94
N SER A 154 -17.88 9.62 -53.26
CA SER A 154 -17.83 10.12 -54.65
C SER A 154 -16.42 10.49 -55.12
N ILE A 155 -15.43 10.59 -54.23
CA ILE A 155 -14.02 10.88 -54.56
C ILE A 155 -13.22 9.56 -54.60
N SER A 156 -13.60 8.62 -55.48
CA SER A 156 -12.82 7.39 -55.72
C SER A 156 -12.96 6.87 -57.15
N ARG A 157 -13.19 7.76 -58.12
CA ARG A 157 -13.45 7.35 -59.52
C ARG A 157 -13.03 8.37 -60.58
N ASN A 158 -11.79 8.89 -60.58
CA ASN A 158 -11.25 9.51 -61.82
C ASN A 158 -9.73 9.70 -61.96
N THR A 159 -8.85 8.87 -61.39
CA THR A 159 -7.39 9.03 -61.60
C THR A 159 -6.73 7.88 -62.36
N GLY A 160 -7.53 7.06 -63.05
CA GLY A 160 -7.03 6.13 -64.05
C GLY A 160 -7.02 6.77 -65.44
N GLN A 161 -5.82 6.94 -66.00
CA GLN A 161 -5.49 7.32 -67.39
C GLN A 161 -5.70 8.79 -67.80
N VAL A 162 -4.60 9.55 -67.92
CA VAL A 162 -4.19 10.25 -69.17
C VAL A 162 -2.65 10.51 -69.18
N ARG A 163 -1.94 9.66 -69.93
CA ARG A 163 -0.80 9.88 -70.87
C ARG A 163 0.53 10.59 -70.47
N VAL A 164 1.60 9.78 -70.49
CA VAL A 164 2.84 9.85 -71.31
C VAL A 164 3.38 11.22 -71.75
N TRP A 165 4.63 11.53 -71.34
CA TRP A 165 5.70 12.10 -72.19
C TRP A 165 7.06 11.50 -71.80
N GLU A 166 7.92 11.31 -72.80
CA GLU A 166 9.16 10.54 -72.83
C GLU A 166 10.38 11.19 -72.14
N SER A 167 11.32 10.29 -71.74
CA SER A 167 12.79 10.36 -71.79
C SER A 167 13.56 11.65 -71.42
N CYS A 168 14.46 11.52 -70.43
CA CYS A 168 15.89 11.84 -70.60
C CYS A 168 16.76 11.27 -69.46
N PHE A 169 17.60 10.31 -69.84
CA PHE A 169 19.03 10.11 -69.52
C PHE A 169 19.68 10.67 -68.23
N LEU A 170 20.58 9.82 -67.70
CA LEU A 170 21.76 10.05 -66.83
C LEU A 170 21.51 10.03 -65.31
N CYS A 171 22.12 9.06 -64.59
CA CYS A 171 23.52 9.16 -64.17
C CYS A 171 24.01 7.88 -63.45
N SER A 172 25.18 7.40 -63.91
CA SER A 172 26.24 6.62 -63.23
C SER A 172 25.92 5.29 -62.56
#